data_AF-A0A852E3U1-F1
#
_entry.id   AF-A0A852E3U1-F1
#
_cell.length_a   1.000
_cell.length_b   1.000
_cell.length_c   1.000
_cell.angle_alpha   90.00
_cell.angle_beta   90.00
_cell.angle_gamma   90.00
#
_symmetry.space_group_name_H-M   'P 1'
#
loop_
_entity.id
_entity.type
_entity.pdbx_description
1 polymer ?
#
loop_
_entity_poly.entity_id
_entity_poly.type
_entity_poly.pdbx_seq_one_letter_code
_entity_poly.pdbx_strand_id
1 'polypeptide(L)' 'MKLLTHNLLSSHVPGLRPGGGFPLRIEVEVLEGSLQCPDSGRRFPISRGVPNLLLTEDEA' A
#
# COMPACT_ATOMS: atom_id res chain seq x y z
N MET A 1 7.40 -2.03 5.43
CA MET A 1 8.86 -2.23 5.25
C MET A 1 9.50 -0.89 4.91
N LYS A 2 10.71 -0.59 5.40
CA LYS A 2 11.44 0.59 4.92
C LYS A 2 11.82 0.32 3.46
N LEU A 3 11.61 1.27 2.54
CA LEU A 3 11.98 1.10 1.12
C LEU A 3 13.47 0.72 0.94
N LEU A 4 14.31 1.05 1.92
CA LEU A 4 15.73 0.69 1.89
C LEU A 4 15.99 -0.82 1.96
N THR A 5 15.16 -1.60 2.68
CA THR A 5 15.38 -3.05 2.78
C THR A 5 15.11 -3.74 1.45
N HIS A 6 14.23 -3.19 0.63
CA HIS A 6 13.94 -3.70 -0.72
C HIS A 6 15.16 -3.67 -1.65
N ASN A 7 16.00 -2.64 -1.52
CA ASN A 7 17.19 -2.45 -2.36
C ASN A 7 18.30 -3.48 -2.11
N LEU A 8 18.14 -4.35 -1.10
CA LEU A 8 19.10 -5.39 -0.73
C LEU A 8 18.53 -6.82 -0.91
N LEU A 9 17.28 -6.97 -1.35
CA LEU A 9 16.63 -8.26 -1.55
C LEU A 9 16.74 -8.72 -3.01
N SER A 10 17.12 -9.99 -3.21
CA SER A 10 17.26 -10.62 -4.54
C SER A 10 16.55 -11.97 -4.59
N SER A 11 15.93 -12.29 -5.72
CA SER A 11 15.33 -13.60 -6.00
C SER A 11 16.41 -14.65 -6.29
N HIS A 12 16.22 -15.86 -5.76
CA HIS A 12 17.13 -17.01 -5.92
C HIS A 12 16.47 -18.20 -6.64
N VAL A 13 15.40 -17.94 -7.40
CA VAL A 13 14.75 -18.99 -8.20
C VAL A 13 15.74 -19.56 -9.24
N PRO A 14 15.87 -20.89 -9.37
CA PRO A 14 16.76 -21.49 -10.37
C PRO A 14 16.40 -21.08 -11.81
N GLY A 15 17.41 -20.91 -12.66
CA GLY A 15 17.22 -20.59 -14.09
C GLY A 15 17.10 -19.10 -14.42
N LEU A 16 17.32 -18.21 -13.45
CA LEU A 16 17.40 -16.77 -13.70
C LEU A 16 18.66 -16.41 -14.49
N ARG A 17 18.53 -15.38 -15.34
CA ARG A 17 19.65 -14.76 -16.07
C ARG A 17 20.63 -14.13 -15.05
N PRO A 18 21.93 -13.96 -15.38
CA PRO A 18 22.85 -13.19 -14.52
C PRO A 18 22.26 -11.81 -14.19
N GLY A 19 22.13 -11.49 -12.90
CA GLY A 19 21.51 -10.25 -12.42
C GLY A 19 19.97 -10.21 -12.48
N GLY A 20 19.30 -11.23 -13.00
CA GLY A 20 17.84 -11.25 -13.19
C GLY A 20 17.00 -11.38 -11.92
N GLY A 21 17.62 -11.63 -10.76
CA GLY A 21 16.95 -11.68 -9.46
C GLY A 21 16.79 -10.33 -8.77
N PHE A 22 17.31 -9.25 -9.36
CA PHE A 22 17.35 -7.91 -8.75
C PHE A 22 17.13 -6.80 -9.80
N PRO A 23 16.39 -5.72 -9.47
CA PRO A 23 15.60 -5.52 -8.25
C PRO A 23 14.29 -6.32 -8.27
N LEU A 24 13.72 -6.57 -7.09
CA LEU A 24 12.37 -7.11 -6.99
C LEU A 24 11.35 -6.03 -7.42
N ARG A 25 10.17 -6.42 -7.92
CA ARG A 25 9.06 -5.48 -8.11
C ARG A 25 8.27 -5.40 -6.81
N ILE A 26 8.05 -4.20 -6.28
CA ILE A 26 7.10 -3.97 -5.18
C ILE A 26 5.81 -3.38 -5.75
N GLU A 27 4.71 -3.94 -5.30
CA GLU A 27 3.37 -3.38 -5.44
C GLU A 27 2.84 -3.12 -4.04
N VAL A 28 2.16 -1.99 -3.86
CA VAL A 28 1.62 -1.57 -2.56
C VAL A 28 0.12 -1.46 -2.69
N GLU A 29 -0.59 -2.20 -1.86
CA GLU A 29 -2.02 -2.07 -1.64
C GLU A 29 -2.26 -1.58 -0.22
N VAL A 30 -3.21 -0.65 -0.06
CA VAL A 30 -3.56 -0.10 1.25
C VAL A 30 -4.62 -1.00 1.86
N LEU A 31 -4.21 -1.98 2.67
CA LEU A 31 -5.15 -2.89 3.33
C LEU A 31 -5.85 -2.24 4.53
N GLU A 32 -5.13 -1.44 5.30
CA GLU A 32 -5.62 -0.77 6.51
C GLU A 32 -5.15 0.69 6.50
N GLY A 33 -6.01 1.63 6.88
CA GLY A 33 -5.67 3.05 6.91
C GLY A 33 -6.87 3.97 7.05
N SER A 34 -6.68 5.24 6.70
CA SER A 34 -7.78 6.21 6.60
C SER A 34 -7.51 7.26 5.53
N LEU A 35 -8.52 7.60 4.74
CA LEU A 35 -8.48 8.78 3.86
C LEU A 35 -8.91 10.01 4.66
N GLN A 36 -8.17 11.11 4.57
CA GLN A 36 -8.56 12.37 5.20
C GLN A 36 -9.01 13.36 4.13
N CYS A 37 -10.20 13.95 4.28
CA CYS A 37 -10.62 15.07 3.44
C CYS A 37 -9.79 16.31 3.78
N PRO A 38 -9.17 16.99 2.80
CA PRO A 38 -8.32 18.15 3.06
C PRO A 38 -9.11 19.38 3.55
N ASP A 39 -10.36 19.53 3.14
CA ASP A 39 -11.18 20.71 3.43
C ASP A 39 -11.94 20.58 4.75
N SER A 40 -12.54 19.42 5.02
CA SER A 40 -13.31 19.17 6.26
C SER A 40 -12.51 18.48 7.37
N GLY A 41 -11.35 17.90 7.04
CA GLY A 41 -10.55 17.10 7.97
C GLY A 41 -11.16 15.71 8.30
N ARG A 42 -12.34 15.38 7.77
CA ARG A 42 -13.05 14.12 8.04
C ARG A 42 -12.23 12.90 7.60
N ARG A 43 -12.28 11.83 8.39
CA ARG A 43 -11.52 10.59 8.14
C ARG A 43 -12.45 9.45 7.74
N PHE A 44 -12.10 8.79 6.65
CA PHE A 44 -12.78 7.63 6.10
C PHE A 44 -11.91 6.39 6.32
N PRO A 45 -12.30 5.43 7.18
CA PRO A 45 -11.46 4.26 7.47
C PRO A 45 -11.39 3.32 6.26
N ILE A 46 -10.22 2.73 6.06
CA ILE A 46 -9.94 1.68 5.08
C ILE A 46 -9.72 0.39 5.86
N SER A 47 -10.50 -0.65 5.54
CA SER A 47 -10.34 -1.98 6.14
C SER A 47 -10.36 -3.04 5.06
N ARG A 48 -9.44 -4.00 5.12
CA ARG A 48 -9.28 -5.05 4.09
C ARG A 48 -9.23 -4.50 2.65
N GLY A 49 -8.59 -3.35 2.44
CA GLY A 49 -8.48 -2.73 1.12
C GLY A 49 -9.72 -1.96 0.65
N VAL A 50 -10.79 -1.91 1.45
CA VAL A 50 -12.04 -1.25 1.07
C VAL A 50 -12.24 0.01 1.93
N PRO A 51 -12.32 1.21 1.33
CA PRO A 51 -12.63 2.45 2.05
C PRO A 51 -14.14 2.54 2.35
N ASN A 52 -14.48 2.97 3.57
CA ASN A 52 -15.86 3.33 3.92
C ASN A 52 -16.08 4.84 3.70
N LEU A 53 -16.85 5.19 2.66
CA LEU A 53 -17.18 6.57 2.29
C LEU A 53 -18.57 7.04 2.78
N LEU A 54 -19.24 6.26 3.61
CA LEU A 54 -20.56 6.63 4.13
C LEU A 54 -20.48 7.89 5.02
N LEU A 55 -21.45 8.78 4.87
CA LEU A 55 -21.66 9.94 5.74
C LEU A 55 -22.65 9.56 6.84
N THR A 56 -22.54 10.14 8.04
CA THR A 56 -23.65 10.08 9.01
C THR A 56 -24.72 11.10 8.63
N GLU A 57 -25.91 10.99 9.22
CA GLU A 57 -27.02 11.92 8.93
C GLU A 57 -26.69 13.37 9.29
N ASP A 58 -25.88 13.59 10.33
CA ASP A 58 -25.42 14.92 10.75
C ASP A 58 -24.35 15.52 9.81
N GLU A 59 -23.77 14.71 8.92
CA GLU A 59 -22.68 15.09 8.01
C GLU A 59 -23.13 15.19 6.54
N ALA A 60 -24.42 14.90 6.27
CA ALA A 60 -25.01 14.86 4.94
C ALA A 60 -25.59 16.22 4.48
#